data_AF-A0A2E7QH47-F1
#
_entry.id   AF-A0A2E7QH47-F1
#
_cell.length_a   1.000
_cell.length_b   1.000
_cell.length_c   1.000
_cell.angle_alpha   90.00
_cell.angle_beta   90.00
_cell.angle_gamma   90.00
#
_symmetry.space_group_name_H-M   'P 1'
#
loop_
_entity.id
_entity.type
_entity.pdbx_description
1 polymer ?
#
loop_
_entity_poly.entity_id
_entity_poly.type
_entity_poly.pdbx_seq_one_letter_code
_entity_poly.pdbx_strand_id
1 'polypeptide(L)'
;MGPRAFKKPFSKLRLYPAALDFKTQSGTIKALKIISIVYLRKVDIVILASLISDGDDLANPGRTYETSTFSSKIVSRIREALFDRKLNPGDFLGSEKDIAKEFGVSRMTARDALRTLEAMGIVEIRVGARGGVRIATGNLDRIADAMAIQLNLVGVSSQEILQVQKSIERTAAEMAAINANEKDLDRLKSLLDEADGLLLDRSAFTRSSREFHLAIADASHNRVLAMQLRACRFVIWSDNNGTSSPNIPERVIGIHREIYEKIKAGDSEGAGKIMYQHLDHIDQRRRALDTGTNGSVSGIC
;
A
#
# COMPACT_ATOMS: atom_id res chain seq x y z
N MET A 1 19.96 -12.62 -42.64
CA MET A 1 19.56 -13.02 -41.28
C MET A 1 18.17 -12.45 -41.01
N GLY A 2 17.12 -13.28 -41.05
CA GLY A 2 15.72 -12.84 -40.96
C GLY A 2 15.27 -12.55 -39.52
N PRO A 3 14.25 -11.70 -39.33
CA PRO A 3 13.72 -11.36 -38.01
C PRO A 3 12.94 -12.54 -37.41
N ARG A 4 13.33 -12.95 -36.20
CA ARG A 4 12.64 -13.98 -35.41
C ARG A 4 11.23 -13.52 -35.05
N ALA A 5 10.24 -14.33 -35.43
CA ALA A 5 8.85 -14.16 -35.08
C ALA A 5 8.65 -14.16 -33.54
N PHE A 6 8.08 -13.06 -33.03
CA PHE A 6 7.59 -12.97 -31.65
C PHE A 6 6.40 -13.93 -31.47
N LYS A 7 6.55 -14.93 -30.60
CA LYS A 7 5.43 -15.77 -30.13
C LYS A 7 4.38 -14.87 -29.47
N LYS A 8 3.11 -15.03 -29.88
CA LYS A 8 1.97 -14.21 -29.47
C LYS A 8 1.74 -14.29 -27.94
N PRO A 9 1.76 -13.16 -27.21
CA PRO A 9 1.54 -13.12 -25.75
C PRO A 9 0.13 -13.57 -25.35
N PHE A 10 -0.84 -13.47 -26.27
CA PHE A 10 -2.25 -13.78 -26.03
C PHE A 10 -2.66 -15.24 -26.25
N SER A 11 -1.72 -16.12 -26.60
CA SER A 11 -1.99 -17.55 -26.73
C SER A 11 -2.51 -18.20 -25.43
N LYS A 12 -2.30 -17.56 -24.27
CA LYS A 12 -2.79 -18.00 -22.96
C LYS A 12 -4.21 -17.53 -22.61
N LEU A 13 -4.83 -16.66 -23.41
CA LEU A 13 -6.13 -16.05 -23.11
C LEU A 13 -7.33 -16.74 -23.79
N ARG A 14 -7.13 -17.97 -24.31
CA ARG A 14 -8.08 -18.73 -25.13
C ARG A 14 -9.51 -18.67 -24.57
N LEU A 15 -10.41 -18.12 -25.40
CA LEU A 15 -11.86 -18.11 -25.23
C LEU A 15 -12.38 -19.56 -25.21
N TYR A 16 -13.05 -19.95 -24.13
CA TYR A 16 -13.97 -21.09 -24.14
C TYR A 16 -15.37 -20.57 -23.81
N PRO A 17 -16.42 -20.98 -24.54
CA PRO A 17 -17.79 -20.71 -24.16
C PRO A 17 -18.24 -21.79 -23.17
N ALA A 18 -18.52 -21.41 -21.92
CA ALA A 18 -19.19 -22.30 -20.99
C ALA A 18 -20.56 -21.68 -20.65
N ALA A 19 -21.59 -22.20 -21.30
CA ALA A 19 -22.94 -22.08 -20.80
C ALA A 19 -23.02 -22.86 -19.48
N LEU A 20 -23.38 -22.19 -18.38
CA LEU A 20 -23.82 -22.85 -17.17
C LEU A 20 -25.21 -22.35 -16.79
N ASP A 21 -26.15 -23.29 -16.90
CA ASP A 21 -27.52 -23.25 -16.42
C ASP A 21 -27.51 -23.44 -14.89
N PHE A 22 -28.03 -22.47 -14.13
CA PHE A 22 -28.14 -22.57 -12.67
C PHE A 22 -29.61 -22.50 -12.25
N LYS A 23 -30.14 -23.66 -11.87
CA LYS A 23 -31.39 -23.81 -11.12
C LYS A 23 -31.20 -23.36 -9.67
N THR A 24 -32.26 -22.76 -9.15
CA THR A 24 -32.44 -22.13 -7.84
C THR A 24 -32.58 -23.11 -6.67
N GLN A 25 -32.17 -22.67 -5.47
CA GLN A 25 -32.74 -23.00 -4.13
C GLN A 25 -32.01 -22.13 -3.08
N SER A 26 -32.52 -20.96 -2.69
CA SER A 26 -33.52 -20.69 -1.64
C SER A 26 -33.08 -20.99 -0.20
N GLY A 27 -32.83 -19.92 0.57
CA GLY A 27 -33.43 -19.79 1.91
C GLY A 27 -32.50 -19.77 3.12
N THR A 28 -31.71 -18.71 3.35
CA THR A 28 -31.30 -18.32 4.73
C THR A 28 -30.72 -16.90 4.92
N ILE A 29 -30.98 -15.92 4.04
CA ILE A 29 -30.40 -14.56 4.19
C ILE A 29 -31.51 -13.50 4.29
N LYS A 30 -32.15 -13.40 5.46
CA LYS A 30 -33.08 -12.29 5.78
C LYS A 30 -32.77 -11.51 7.06
N ALA A 31 -31.76 -11.90 7.84
CA ALA A 31 -31.45 -11.22 9.10
C ALA A 31 -30.29 -10.19 9.03
N LEU A 32 -29.51 -10.14 7.95
CA LEU A 32 -28.34 -9.23 7.83
C LEU A 32 -28.61 -7.91 7.08
N LYS A 33 -29.83 -7.71 6.55
CA LYS A 33 -30.11 -6.60 5.61
C LYS A 33 -30.45 -5.24 6.23
N ILE A 34 -30.59 -5.14 7.54
CA ILE A 34 -31.04 -3.88 8.17
C ILE A 34 -29.86 -2.99 8.64
N ILE A 35 -28.64 -3.53 8.78
CA ILE A 35 -27.52 -2.75 9.34
C ILE A 35 -26.73 -1.98 8.26
N SER A 36 -26.82 -2.36 6.99
CA SER A 36 -25.97 -1.76 5.93
C SER A 36 -26.51 -0.47 5.28
N ILE A 37 -27.73 -0.03 5.60
CA ILE A 37 -28.43 1.01 4.83
C ILE A 37 -28.13 2.46 5.31
N VAL A 38 -27.44 2.64 6.44
CA VAL A 38 -27.25 3.99 7.03
C VAL A 38 -25.87 4.63 6.74
N TYR A 39 -24.86 3.90 6.23
CA TYR A 39 -23.46 4.39 6.24
C TYR A 39 -22.82 4.79 4.90
N LEU A 40 -23.58 4.92 3.80
CA LEU A 40 -23.00 5.27 2.50
C LEU A 40 -23.64 6.52 1.89
N ARG A 41 -23.19 7.70 2.33
CA ARG A 41 -23.33 8.92 1.53
C ARG A 41 -21.96 9.58 1.35
N LYS A 42 -21.53 9.59 0.08
CA LYS A 42 -20.42 10.34 -0.54
C LYS A 42 -18.99 9.83 -0.29
N VAL A 43 -18.69 8.66 -0.85
CA VAL A 43 -17.34 8.32 -1.34
C VAL A 43 -17.52 7.76 -2.75
N ASP A 44 -16.69 8.19 -3.71
CA ASP A 44 -16.80 7.83 -5.12
C ASP A 44 -16.81 6.31 -5.32
N ILE A 45 -17.92 5.83 -5.91
CA ILE A 45 -18.37 4.44 -6.01
C ILE A 45 -17.47 3.52 -6.87
N VAL A 46 -16.44 4.05 -7.53
CA VAL A 46 -15.69 3.29 -8.56
C VAL A 46 -14.67 2.31 -7.98
N ILE A 47 -14.08 2.60 -6.81
CA ILE A 47 -12.99 1.77 -6.24
C ILE A 47 -13.53 0.64 -5.36
N LEU A 48 -14.58 0.87 -4.58
CA LEU A 48 -15.20 -0.14 -3.72
C LEU A 48 -16.06 -1.16 -4.51
N ALA A 49 -16.70 -0.75 -5.60
CA ALA A 49 -17.51 -1.66 -6.44
C ALA A 49 -16.68 -2.78 -7.09
N SER A 50 -15.37 -2.57 -7.28
CA SER A 50 -14.49 -3.57 -7.87
C SER A 50 -14.09 -4.71 -6.92
N LEU A 51 -14.25 -4.54 -5.60
CA LEU A 51 -13.86 -5.52 -4.59
C LEU A 51 -15.04 -6.32 -4.02
N ILE A 52 -16.29 -5.92 -4.34
CA ILE A 52 -17.53 -6.53 -3.82
C ILE A 52 -18.34 -7.22 -4.94
N SER A 53 -17.80 -7.39 -6.16
CA SER A 53 -18.55 -7.95 -7.30
C SER A 53 -18.83 -9.47 -7.23
N ASP A 54 -18.55 -10.14 -6.12
CA ASP A 54 -18.96 -11.52 -5.87
C ASP A 54 -19.89 -11.58 -4.65
N GLY A 55 -21.16 -11.24 -4.86
CA GLY A 55 -22.28 -11.58 -3.96
C GLY A 55 -22.98 -10.40 -3.29
N ASP A 56 -24.08 -9.92 -3.88
CA ASP A 56 -25.42 -9.88 -3.25
C ASP A 56 -26.41 -9.13 -4.17
N ASP A 57 -27.22 -9.87 -4.93
CA ASP A 57 -28.13 -9.34 -5.95
C ASP A 57 -29.59 -9.31 -5.46
N LEU A 58 -29.87 -8.58 -4.37
CA LEU A 58 -31.22 -8.57 -3.78
C LEU A 58 -31.58 -7.22 -3.11
N ALA A 59 -31.62 -6.11 -3.86
CA ALA A 59 -32.31 -4.88 -3.40
C ALA A 59 -32.60 -3.79 -4.49
N ASN A 60 -33.05 -4.08 -5.72
CA ASN A 60 -33.74 -3.06 -6.55
C ASN A 60 -34.46 -3.62 -7.81
N PRO A 61 -35.81 -3.73 -7.87
CA PRO A 61 -36.50 -4.26 -9.04
C PRO A 61 -36.81 -3.16 -10.07
N GLY A 62 -35.77 -2.49 -10.62
CA GLY A 62 -36.05 -1.44 -11.61
C GLY A 62 -34.89 -0.72 -12.32
N ARG A 63 -33.62 -1.02 -12.05
CA ARG A 63 -32.50 -0.46 -12.85
C ARG A 63 -31.36 -1.46 -13.00
N THR A 64 -31.48 -2.35 -13.99
CA THR A 64 -30.36 -3.08 -14.57
C THR A 64 -29.47 -2.09 -15.33
N TYR A 65 -28.38 -1.62 -14.74
CA TYR A 65 -27.23 -1.13 -15.52
C TYR A 65 -26.34 -2.32 -15.90
N GLU A 66 -26.94 -3.35 -16.50
CA GLU A 66 -26.19 -4.39 -17.22
C GLU A 66 -26.02 -3.96 -18.67
N THR A 67 -25.09 -3.04 -18.89
CA THR A 67 -24.33 -3.02 -20.14
C THR A 67 -22.88 -2.87 -19.75
N SER A 68 -22.20 -3.99 -19.50
CA SER A 68 -20.74 -3.97 -19.48
C SER A 68 -20.28 -3.46 -20.83
N THR A 69 -19.75 -2.22 -20.85
CA THR A 69 -19.21 -1.65 -22.07
C THR A 69 -18.12 -2.59 -22.59
N PHE A 70 -17.94 -2.68 -23.92
CA PHE A 70 -16.85 -3.49 -24.46
C PHE A 70 -15.48 -3.09 -23.89
N SER A 71 -15.34 -1.82 -23.48
CA SER A 71 -14.19 -1.33 -22.72
C SER A 71 -14.04 -2.02 -21.35
N SER A 72 -15.10 -2.11 -20.54
CA SER A 72 -15.02 -2.75 -19.22
C SER A 72 -14.69 -4.25 -19.29
N LYS A 73 -15.12 -4.95 -20.35
CA LYS A 73 -14.72 -6.35 -20.59
C LYS A 73 -13.22 -6.50 -20.83
N ILE A 74 -12.60 -5.57 -21.58
CA ILE A 74 -11.15 -5.56 -21.81
C ILE A 74 -10.42 -5.33 -20.48
N VAL A 75 -10.89 -4.36 -19.68
CA VAL A 75 -10.32 -4.05 -18.36
C VAL A 75 -10.37 -5.27 -17.44
N SER A 76 -11.54 -5.91 -17.29
CA SER A 76 -11.72 -7.09 -16.44
C SER A 76 -10.80 -8.22 -16.89
N ARG A 77 -10.75 -8.51 -18.18
CA ARG A 77 -9.98 -9.64 -18.72
C ARG A 77 -8.48 -9.48 -18.51
N ILE A 78 -7.95 -8.27 -18.72
CA ILE A 78 -6.52 -8.00 -18.50
C ILE A 78 -6.21 -8.04 -17.00
N ARG A 79 -7.10 -7.49 -16.16
CA ARG A 79 -6.96 -7.53 -14.70
C ARG A 79 -6.95 -8.97 -14.18
N GLU A 80 -7.94 -9.79 -14.55
CA GLU A 80 -8.00 -11.21 -14.21
C GLU A 80 -6.73 -11.94 -14.64
N ALA A 81 -6.27 -11.73 -15.87
CA ALA A 81 -5.05 -12.37 -16.36
C ALA A 81 -3.78 -11.96 -15.57
N LEU A 82 -3.73 -10.73 -15.03
CA LEU A 82 -2.67 -10.29 -14.12
C LEU A 82 -2.77 -11.01 -12.76
N PHE A 83 -3.96 -11.05 -12.15
CA PHE A 83 -4.17 -11.73 -10.85
C PHE A 83 -3.95 -13.25 -10.94
N ASP A 84 -4.32 -13.87 -12.05
CA ASP A 84 -4.06 -15.27 -12.37
C ASP A 84 -2.59 -15.56 -12.72
N ARG A 85 -1.71 -14.55 -12.73
CA ARG A 85 -0.29 -14.64 -13.16
C ARG A 85 -0.11 -15.18 -14.59
N LYS A 86 -1.12 -15.02 -15.44
CA LYS A 86 -1.02 -15.30 -16.89
C LYS A 86 -0.25 -14.19 -17.61
N LEU A 87 -0.31 -12.98 -17.04
CA LEU A 87 0.48 -11.81 -17.42
C LEU A 87 1.38 -11.41 -16.23
N ASN A 88 2.62 -11.04 -16.53
CA ASN A 88 3.62 -10.63 -15.55
C ASN A 88 4.01 -9.15 -15.74
N PRO A 89 4.50 -8.49 -14.68
CA PRO A 89 5.11 -7.16 -14.80
C PRO A 89 6.12 -7.08 -15.94
N GLY A 90 5.97 -6.08 -16.81
CA GLY A 90 6.82 -5.86 -17.98
C GLY A 90 6.38 -6.57 -19.27
N ASP A 91 5.40 -7.48 -19.21
CA ASP A 91 4.90 -8.18 -20.39
C ASP A 91 4.35 -7.20 -21.43
N PHE A 92 4.73 -7.38 -22.70
CA PHE A 92 4.25 -6.55 -23.80
C PHE A 92 2.91 -7.06 -24.32
N LEU A 93 1.90 -6.18 -24.32
CA LEU A 93 0.53 -6.46 -24.77
C LEU A 93 0.27 -6.02 -26.22
N GLY A 94 1.27 -5.49 -26.93
CA GLY A 94 1.11 -4.96 -28.28
C GLY A 94 0.76 -3.48 -28.31
N SER A 95 0.30 -3.02 -29.47
CA SER A 95 -0.21 -1.65 -29.66
C SER A 95 -1.72 -1.57 -29.38
N GLU A 96 -2.24 -0.34 -29.25
CA GLU A 96 -3.70 -0.09 -29.20
C GLU A 96 -4.44 -0.79 -30.36
N LYS A 97 -3.83 -0.80 -31.55
CA LYS A 97 -4.39 -1.46 -32.74
C LYS A 97 -4.45 -2.97 -32.57
N ASP A 98 -3.43 -3.58 -31.96
CA ASP A 98 -3.38 -5.02 -31.74
C ASP A 98 -4.44 -5.43 -30.72
N ILE A 99 -4.60 -4.66 -29.65
CA ILE A 99 -5.63 -4.89 -28.63
C ILE A 99 -7.03 -4.71 -29.21
N ALA A 100 -7.28 -3.66 -30.01
CA ALA A 100 -8.57 -3.48 -30.68
C ALA A 100 -8.93 -4.68 -31.58
N LYS A 101 -7.95 -5.17 -32.36
CA LYS A 101 -8.11 -6.32 -33.24
C LYS A 101 -8.40 -7.59 -32.45
N GLU A 102 -7.68 -7.81 -31.35
CA GLU A 102 -7.81 -9.01 -30.56
C GLU A 102 -9.17 -9.14 -29.88
N PHE A 103 -9.67 -8.04 -29.30
CA PHE A 103 -10.95 -8.02 -28.62
C PHE A 103 -12.13 -7.80 -29.58
N GLY A 104 -11.88 -7.63 -30.89
CA GLY A 104 -12.93 -7.41 -31.90
C GLY A 104 -13.69 -6.10 -31.72
N VAL A 105 -13.02 -5.05 -31.23
CA VAL A 105 -13.62 -3.75 -30.90
C VAL A 105 -13.07 -2.61 -31.75
N SER A 106 -13.72 -1.44 -31.69
CA SER A 106 -13.17 -0.21 -32.27
C SER A 106 -11.88 0.22 -31.55
N ARG A 107 -11.00 0.96 -32.26
CA ARG A 107 -9.80 1.54 -31.63
C ARG A 107 -10.13 2.50 -30.49
N MET A 108 -11.25 3.23 -30.59
CA MET A 108 -11.72 4.14 -29.55
C MET A 108 -12.05 3.37 -28.27
N THR A 109 -12.78 2.26 -28.39
CA THR A 109 -13.09 1.38 -27.25
C THR A 109 -11.85 0.78 -26.60
N ALA A 110 -10.88 0.33 -27.41
CA ALA A 110 -9.61 -0.17 -26.89
C ALA A 110 -8.81 0.93 -26.18
N ARG A 111 -8.79 2.15 -26.72
CA ARG A 111 -8.14 3.31 -26.10
C ARG A 111 -8.77 3.66 -24.76
N ASP A 112 -10.09 3.65 -24.65
CA ASP A 112 -10.79 3.92 -23.40
C ASP A 112 -10.43 2.87 -22.34
N ALA A 113 -10.43 1.59 -22.71
CA ALA A 113 -10.03 0.51 -21.80
C ALA A 113 -8.57 0.67 -21.33
N LEU A 114 -7.67 1.02 -22.25
CA LEU A 114 -6.26 1.24 -21.95
C LEU A 114 -6.04 2.44 -21.03
N ARG A 115 -6.77 3.53 -21.21
CA ARG A 115 -6.74 4.69 -20.30
C ARG A 115 -7.21 4.31 -18.90
N THR A 116 -8.28 3.51 -18.79
CA THR A 116 -8.73 3.00 -17.49
C THR A 116 -7.68 2.09 -16.85
N LEU A 117 -7.09 1.16 -17.59
CA LEU A 117 -6.04 0.27 -17.09
C LEU A 117 -4.78 1.04 -16.67
N GLU A 118 -4.42 2.09 -17.39
CA GLU A 118 -3.29 2.97 -17.07
C GLU A 118 -3.58 3.77 -15.79
N ALA A 119 -4.79 4.32 -15.65
CA ALA A 119 -5.23 5.01 -14.43
C ALA A 119 -5.25 4.10 -13.20
N MET A 120 -5.55 2.81 -13.38
CA MET A 120 -5.46 1.78 -12.33
C MET A 120 -4.02 1.35 -12.03
N GLY A 121 -3.03 1.78 -12.82
CA GLY A 121 -1.64 1.36 -12.70
C GLY A 121 -1.37 -0.08 -13.14
N ILE A 122 -2.29 -0.70 -13.89
CA ILE A 122 -2.14 -2.08 -14.40
C ILE A 122 -1.25 -2.12 -15.64
N VAL A 123 -1.35 -1.10 -16.49
CA VAL A 123 -0.52 -0.97 -17.70
C VAL A 123 0.24 0.35 -17.72
N GLU A 124 1.31 0.38 -18.49
CA GLU A 124 2.01 1.59 -18.91
C GLU A 124 1.98 1.70 -20.44
N ILE A 125 1.74 2.90 -20.96
CA ILE A 125 1.73 3.15 -22.40
C ILE A 125 2.99 3.94 -22.78
N ARG A 126 3.89 3.30 -23.54
CA ARG A 126 5.11 3.96 -24.04
C ARG A 126 4.90 4.50 -25.45
N VAL A 127 5.36 5.72 -25.71
CA VAL A 127 5.29 6.37 -27.04
C VAL A 127 6.53 6.04 -27.88
N GLY A 128 6.40 6.08 -29.22
CA GLY A 128 7.51 5.94 -30.17
C GLY A 128 7.53 4.63 -30.95
N ALA A 129 8.49 4.47 -31.86
CA ALA A 129 8.56 3.34 -32.81
C ALA A 129 8.69 1.95 -32.15
N ARG A 130 9.15 1.89 -30.89
CA ARG A 130 9.21 0.66 -30.06
C ARG A 130 8.26 0.72 -28.85
N GLY A 131 7.30 1.65 -28.89
CA GLY A 131 6.32 1.88 -27.85
C GLY A 131 5.25 0.78 -27.76
N GLY A 132 4.10 1.13 -27.19
CA GLY A 132 2.96 0.25 -26.98
C GLY A 132 2.75 -0.10 -25.52
N VAL A 133 1.76 -0.96 -25.29
CA VAL A 133 1.19 -1.24 -23.97
C VAL A 133 1.98 -2.35 -23.28
N ARG A 134 2.35 -2.15 -22.01
CA ARG A 134 2.98 -3.16 -21.16
C ARG A 134 2.26 -3.28 -19.84
N ILE A 135 2.31 -4.45 -19.22
CA ILE A 135 1.95 -4.56 -17.80
C ILE A 135 2.94 -3.73 -17.00
N ALA A 136 2.42 -2.85 -16.15
CA ALA A 136 3.23 -1.96 -15.34
C ALA A 136 4.09 -2.76 -14.33
N THR A 137 5.26 -2.22 -14.02
CA THR A 137 6.07 -2.69 -12.89
C THR A 137 5.70 -1.90 -11.64
N GLY A 138 5.33 -2.60 -10.57
CA GLY A 138 4.97 -1.96 -9.30
C GLY A 138 6.14 -1.21 -8.67
N ASN A 139 5.82 -0.12 -7.97
CA ASN A 139 6.75 0.67 -7.15
C ASN A 139 6.14 0.79 -5.74
N LEU A 140 6.89 0.37 -4.72
CA LEU A 140 6.40 0.37 -3.33
C LEU A 140 6.06 1.77 -2.83
N ASP A 141 6.83 2.78 -3.21
CA ASP A 141 6.58 4.17 -2.81
C ASP A 141 5.27 4.68 -3.43
N ARG A 142 4.98 4.35 -4.69
CA ARG A 142 3.70 4.72 -5.32
C ARG A 142 2.50 4.08 -4.64
N ILE A 143 2.63 2.84 -4.15
CA ILE A 143 1.56 2.16 -3.40
C ILE A 143 1.39 2.83 -2.04
N ALA A 144 2.48 3.14 -1.36
CA ALA A 144 2.46 3.85 -0.08
C ALA A 144 1.83 5.24 -0.21
N ASP A 145 2.16 6.01 -1.26
CA ASP A 145 1.58 7.32 -1.55
C ASP A 145 0.08 7.22 -1.79
N ALA A 146 -0.36 6.26 -2.62
CA ALA A 146 -1.78 6.05 -2.89
C ALA A 146 -2.55 5.70 -1.62
N MET A 147 -2.00 4.81 -0.77
CA MET A 147 -2.61 4.46 0.51
C MET A 147 -2.67 5.67 1.45
N ALA A 148 -1.60 6.46 1.56
CA ALA A 148 -1.57 7.65 2.39
C ALA A 148 -2.62 8.70 1.97
N ILE A 149 -2.75 8.94 0.67
CA ILE A 149 -3.79 9.84 0.13
C ILE A 149 -5.18 9.34 0.54
N GLN A 150 -5.46 8.05 0.39
CA GLN A 150 -6.78 7.51 0.75
C GLN A 150 -7.04 7.56 2.26
N LEU A 151 -6.06 7.25 3.10
CA LEU A 151 -6.18 7.39 4.56
C LEU A 151 -6.50 8.84 4.96
N ASN A 152 -5.87 9.82 4.29
CA ASN A 152 -6.16 11.23 4.50
C ASN A 152 -7.57 11.62 4.05
N LEU A 153 -8.00 11.18 2.87
CA LEU A 153 -9.34 11.47 2.33
C LEU A 153 -10.46 10.85 3.16
N VAL A 154 -10.24 9.65 3.71
CA VAL A 154 -11.18 9.00 4.64
C VAL A 154 -11.22 9.71 6.00
N GLY A 155 -10.20 10.51 6.32
CA GLY A 155 -10.10 11.20 7.60
C GLY A 155 -9.66 10.29 8.74
N VAL A 156 -8.85 9.26 8.45
CA VAL A 156 -8.29 8.38 9.49
C VAL A 156 -7.41 9.20 10.42
N SER A 157 -7.65 9.08 11.73
CA SER A 157 -6.90 9.86 12.71
C SER A 157 -5.46 9.37 12.85
N SER A 158 -4.55 10.28 13.20
CA SER A 158 -3.16 9.93 13.52
C SER A 158 -3.05 8.90 14.66
N GLN A 159 -4.04 8.87 15.57
CA GLN A 159 -4.10 7.92 16.67
C GLN A 159 -4.41 6.50 16.18
N GLU A 160 -5.38 6.34 15.27
CA GLU A 160 -5.68 5.05 14.64
C GLU A 160 -4.48 4.52 13.85
N ILE A 161 -3.80 5.39 13.11
CA ILE A 161 -2.62 4.98 12.32
C ILE A 161 -1.47 4.58 13.26
N LEU A 162 -1.26 5.30 14.36
CA LEU A 162 -0.19 4.99 15.30
C LEU A 162 -0.43 3.65 16.02
N GLN A 163 -1.68 3.29 16.29
CA GLN A 163 -2.03 1.97 16.85
C GLN A 163 -1.60 0.82 15.92
N VAL A 164 -1.82 0.97 14.61
CA VAL A 164 -1.42 -0.04 13.62
C VAL A 164 0.10 -0.01 13.41
N GLN A 165 0.70 1.19 13.37
CA GLN A 165 2.15 1.37 13.22
C GLN A 165 2.95 0.60 14.28
N LYS A 166 2.51 0.63 15.56
CA LYS A 166 3.14 -0.16 16.64
C LYS A 166 3.28 -1.65 16.28
N SER A 167 2.26 -2.23 15.66
CA SER A 167 2.24 -3.64 15.29
C SER A 167 3.11 -3.92 14.06
N ILE A 168 3.05 -3.05 13.06
CA ILE A 168 3.87 -3.14 11.83
C ILE A 168 5.35 -3.08 12.20
N GLU A 169 5.75 -2.08 12.99
CA GLU A 169 7.14 -1.82 13.30
C GLU A 169 7.73 -2.85 14.28
N ARG A 170 6.93 -3.32 15.24
CA ARG A 170 7.30 -4.48 16.06
C ARG A 170 7.64 -5.68 15.18
N THR A 171 6.75 -6.03 14.26
CA THR A 171 6.94 -7.18 13.35
C THR A 171 8.15 -6.94 12.44
N ALA A 172 8.36 -5.71 11.98
CA ALA A 172 9.51 -5.33 11.17
C ALA A 172 10.84 -5.51 11.93
N ALA A 173 10.90 -5.09 13.21
CA ALA A 173 12.08 -5.25 14.05
C ALA A 173 12.37 -6.72 14.36
N GLU A 174 11.34 -7.51 14.68
CA GLU A 174 11.43 -8.97 14.85
C GLU A 174 12.02 -9.64 13.60
N MET A 175 11.45 -9.33 12.43
CA MET A 175 11.93 -9.88 11.15
C MET A 175 13.31 -9.37 10.76
N ALA A 176 13.66 -8.12 11.07
CA ALA A 176 14.98 -7.57 10.80
C ALA A 176 16.07 -8.29 11.60
N ALA A 177 15.80 -8.65 12.86
CA ALA A 177 16.74 -9.45 13.65
C ALA A 177 17.03 -10.83 13.02
N ILE A 178 16.09 -11.38 12.25
CA ILE A 178 16.25 -12.69 11.60
C ILE A 178 16.90 -12.54 10.22
N ASN A 179 16.53 -11.49 9.46
CA ASN A 179 16.81 -11.41 8.02
C ASN A 179 17.90 -10.42 7.63
N ALA A 180 18.25 -9.45 8.50
CA ALA A 180 19.17 -8.38 8.15
C ALA A 180 20.54 -8.95 7.73
N ASN A 181 21.06 -8.46 6.61
CA ASN A 181 22.41 -8.76 6.17
C ASN A 181 23.40 -7.64 6.60
N GLU A 182 24.69 -7.84 6.36
CA GLU A 182 25.74 -6.88 6.74
C GLU A 182 25.48 -5.46 6.22
N LYS A 183 24.95 -5.31 5.00
CA LYS A 183 24.65 -3.98 4.43
C LYS A 183 23.52 -3.29 5.16
N ASP A 184 22.53 -4.04 5.64
CA ASP A 184 21.43 -3.49 6.42
C ASP A 184 21.93 -3.03 7.79
N LEU A 185 22.78 -3.83 8.44
CA LEU A 185 23.39 -3.48 9.73
C LEU A 185 24.31 -2.26 9.62
N ASP A 186 25.10 -2.18 8.56
CA ASP A 186 25.94 -1.00 8.27
C ASP A 186 25.09 0.24 8.04
N ARG A 187 23.97 0.11 7.30
CA ARG A 187 23.04 1.22 7.07
C ARG A 187 22.36 1.69 8.36
N LEU A 188 21.89 0.76 9.19
CA LEU A 188 21.29 1.09 10.49
C LEU A 188 22.29 1.81 11.39
N LYS A 189 23.54 1.33 11.43
CA LYS A 189 24.61 1.96 12.20
C LYS A 189 24.93 3.37 11.68
N SER A 190 25.02 3.56 10.36
CA SER A 190 25.30 4.88 9.77
C SER A 190 24.22 5.90 10.14
N LEU A 191 22.95 5.48 10.16
CA LEU A 191 21.83 6.35 10.56
C LEU A 191 21.91 6.75 12.04
N LEU A 192 22.36 5.85 12.92
CA LEU A 192 22.59 6.17 14.33
C LEU A 192 23.73 7.18 14.50
N ASP A 193 24.84 6.97 13.80
CA ASP A 193 26.01 7.87 13.82
C ASP A 193 25.65 9.26 13.25
N GLU A 194 24.87 9.31 12.18
CA GLU A 194 24.34 10.55 11.60
C GLU A 194 23.41 11.28 12.59
N ALA A 195 22.53 10.56 13.30
CA ALA A 195 21.59 11.13 14.26
C ALA A 195 22.28 11.77 15.49
N ASP A 196 23.45 11.27 15.91
CA ASP A 196 24.24 11.87 16.98
C ASP A 196 24.72 13.28 16.66
N GLY A 197 25.02 13.56 15.39
CA GLY A 197 25.37 14.90 14.93
C GLY A 197 24.19 15.89 14.93
N LEU A 198 22.97 15.40 15.12
CA LEU A 198 21.73 16.17 14.95
C LEU A 198 20.99 16.46 16.26
N LEU A 199 21.55 16.13 17.43
CA LEU A 199 20.86 16.26 18.72
C LEU A 199 20.37 17.69 19.01
N LEU A 200 21.07 18.71 18.51
CA LEU A 200 20.68 20.12 18.66
C LEU A 200 19.68 20.61 17.59
N ASP A 201 19.59 19.92 16.45
CA ASP A 201 18.60 20.19 15.39
C ASP A 201 17.46 19.18 15.46
N ARG A 202 16.42 19.55 16.20
CA ARG A 202 15.25 18.69 16.46
C ARG A 202 14.51 18.28 15.19
N SER A 203 14.46 19.13 14.17
CA SER A 203 13.78 18.81 12.91
C SER A 203 14.60 17.79 12.12
N ALA A 204 15.90 18.01 12.01
CA ALA A 204 16.80 17.08 11.35
C ALA A 204 16.85 15.73 12.10
N PHE A 205 16.91 15.75 13.44
CA PHE A 205 16.84 14.53 14.26
C PHE A 205 15.55 13.76 14.02
N THR A 206 14.40 14.44 13.99
CA THR A 206 13.10 13.79 13.73
C THR A 206 13.09 13.10 12.36
N ARG A 207 13.66 13.74 11.34
CA ARG A 207 13.82 13.13 10.01
C ARG A 207 14.74 11.92 10.04
N SER A 208 15.91 12.03 10.68
CA SER A 208 16.87 10.92 10.81
C SER A 208 16.27 9.72 11.57
N SER A 209 15.63 10.00 12.71
CA SER A 209 14.90 9.02 13.52
C SER A 209 13.89 8.24 12.68
N ARG A 210 13.12 8.93 11.83
CA ARG A 210 12.20 8.28 10.89
C ARG A 210 12.90 7.39 9.86
N GLU A 211 14.01 7.86 9.29
CA GLU A 211 14.76 7.04 8.32
C GLU A 211 15.32 5.77 8.97
N PHE A 212 15.67 5.80 10.26
CA PHE A 212 16.04 4.60 11.02
C PHE A 212 14.89 3.58 11.10
N HIS A 213 13.67 4.02 11.43
CA HIS A 213 12.48 3.14 11.42
C HIS A 213 12.19 2.53 10.04
N LEU A 214 12.32 3.33 8.97
CA LEU A 214 12.18 2.83 7.59
C LEU A 214 13.27 1.82 7.22
N ALA A 215 14.52 2.07 7.64
CA ALA A 215 15.63 1.15 7.40
C ALA A 215 15.43 -0.19 8.12
N ILE A 216 14.86 -0.21 9.32
CA ILE A 216 14.47 -1.47 9.99
C ILE A 216 13.42 -2.22 9.15
N ALA A 217 12.43 -1.51 8.61
CA ALA A 217 11.41 -2.15 7.78
C ALA A 217 11.98 -2.69 6.46
N ASP A 218 12.96 -2.02 5.85
CA ASP A 218 13.66 -2.56 4.67
C ASP A 218 14.55 -3.77 5.05
N ALA A 219 15.24 -3.71 6.21
CA ALA A 219 16.06 -4.79 6.76
C ALA A 219 15.26 -6.04 7.17
N SER A 220 13.95 -5.88 7.44
CA SER A 220 13.03 -7.01 7.62
C SER A 220 12.95 -7.93 6.40
N HIS A 221 13.36 -7.42 5.23
CA HIS A 221 13.20 -8.03 3.91
C HIS A 221 11.76 -8.43 3.57
N ASN A 222 10.79 -7.84 4.27
CA ASN A 222 9.37 -7.97 4.00
C ASN A 222 8.84 -6.69 3.34
N ARG A 223 8.74 -6.72 2.01
CA ARG A 223 8.32 -5.58 1.18
C ARG A 223 6.94 -5.04 1.57
N VAL A 224 6.06 -5.86 2.13
CA VAL A 224 4.71 -5.46 2.55
C VAL A 224 4.77 -4.66 3.86
N LEU A 225 5.65 -5.01 4.80
CA LEU A 225 5.88 -4.20 6.01
C LEU A 225 6.52 -2.85 5.67
N ALA A 226 7.56 -2.85 4.84
CA ALA A 226 8.21 -1.63 4.38
C ALA A 226 7.23 -0.66 3.69
N MET A 227 6.39 -1.17 2.79
CA MET A 227 5.36 -0.39 2.11
C MET A 227 4.33 0.20 3.09
N GLN A 228 3.82 -0.60 4.03
CA GLN A 228 2.84 -0.12 5.01
C GLN A 228 3.43 0.98 5.91
N LEU A 229 4.66 0.82 6.38
CA LEU A 229 5.32 1.83 7.20
C LEU A 229 5.55 3.15 6.43
N ARG A 230 5.95 3.05 5.15
CA ARG A 230 6.05 4.22 4.25
C ARG A 230 4.71 4.93 4.09
N ALA A 231 3.59 4.21 4.05
CA ALA A 231 2.25 4.83 4.00
C ALA A 231 1.91 5.58 5.30
N CYS A 232 2.19 4.98 6.46
CA CYS A 232 2.00 5.61 7.77
C CYS A 232 2.78 6.93 7.90
N ARG A 233 3.98 7.00 7.30
CA ARG A 233 4.83 8.20 7.35
C ARG A 233 4.12 9.47 6.94
N PHE A 234 3.43 9.42 5.81
CA PHE A 234 2.83 10.60 5.22
C PHE A 234 1.72 11.19 6.09
N VAL A 235 1.13 10.39 6.98
CA VAL A 235 0.09 10.86 7.89
C VAL A 235 0.65 11.25 9.26
N ILE A 236 1.63 10.51 9.77
CA ILE A 236 2.11 10.64 11.17
C ILE A 236 3.27 11.62 11.34
N TRP A 237 4.11 11.78 10.31
CA TRP A 237 5.35 12.57 10.35
C TRP A 237 5.31 13.74 9.38
N SER A 238 4.16 14.44 9.30
CA SER A 238 4.12 15.74 8.62
C SER A 238 5.12 16.71 9.28
N ASP A 239 5.75 17.58 8.48
CA ASP A 239 6.85 18.46 8.93
C ASP A 239 6.52 19.36 10.14
N ASN A 240 5.25 19.46 10.51
CA ASN A 240 4.75 20.24 11.66
C ASN A 240 4.80 19.48 13.00
N ASN A 241 5.14 18.18 13.02
CA ASN A 241 5.18 17.34 14.22
C ASN A 241 6.58 17.22 14.85
N GLY A 242 7.35 18.32 14.86
CA GLY A 242 8.66 18.37 15.50
C GLY A 242 8.57 18.04 17.00
N THR A 243 9.52 17.28 17.52
CA THR A 243 9.61 17.01 18.96
C THR A 243 9.87 18.32 19.72
N SER A 244 8.87 18.83 20.46
CA SER A 244 8.96 20.14 21.12
C SER A 244 9.86 20.20 22.36
N SER A 245 10.32 19.06 22.90
CA SER A 245 11.06 19.02 24.18
C SER A 245 12.59 18.76 24.00
N PRO A 246 13.48 19.48 24.71
CA PRO A 246 14.94 19.44 24.53
C PRO A 246 15.60 18.08 24.81
N ASN A 247 15.12 17.30 25.78
CA ASN A 247 15.79 16.07 26.23
C ASN A 247 15.33 14.81 25.47
N ILE A 248 14.47 14.98 24.46
CA ILE A 248 13.89 13.87 23.71
C ILE A 248 14.90 13.22 22.76
N PRO A 249 15.73 13.96 21.99
CA PRO A 249 16.67 13.35 21.05
C PRO A 249 17.63 12.35 21.70
N GLU A 250 18.28 12.73 22.80
CA GLU A 250 19.24 11.89 23.54
C GLU A 250 18.60 10.58 24.03
N ARG A 251 17.39 10.66 24.59
CA ARG A 251 16.64 9.48 25.04
C ARG A 251 16.26 8.57 23.87
N VAL A 252 15.78 9.15 22.77
CA VAL A 252 15.33 8.40 21.58
C VAL A 252 16.49 7.68 20.93
N ILE A 253 17.64 8.34 20.75
CA ILE A 253 18.80 7.70 20.14
C ILE A 253 19.35 6.55 21.00
N GLY A 254 19.28 6.67 22.33
CA GLY A 254 19.58 5.56 23.24
C GLY A 254 18.73 4.32 22.96
N ILE A 255 17.40 4.51 22.86
CA ILE A 255 16.47 3.42 22.54
C ILE A 255 16.72 2.85 21.14
N HIS A 256 17.00 3.69 20.14
CA HIS A 256 17.32 3.25 18.78
C HIS A 256 18.58 2.38 18.75
N ARG A 257 19.61 2.71 19.54
CA ARG A 257 20.79 1.84 19.70
C ARG A 257 20.45 0.51 20.34
N GLU A 258 19.60 0.49 21.37
CA GLU A 258 19.17 -0.78 21.98
C GLU A 258 18.46 -1.68 20.97
N ILE A 259 17.57 -1.12 20.14
CA ILE A 259 16.90 -1.87 19.05
C ILE A 259 17.93 -2.41 18.06
N TYR A 260 18.90 -1.59 17.63
CA TYR A 260 19.97 -2.02 16.74
C TYR A 260 20.78 -3.18 17.31
N GLU A 261 21.19 -3.11 18.58
CA GLU A 261 21.96 -4.19 19.22
C GLU A 261 21.14 -5.49 19.30
N LYS A 262 19.82 -5.40 19.52
CA LYS A 262 18.93 -6.57 19.47
C LYS A 262 18.86 -7.19 18.07
N ILE A 263 18.70 -6.35 17.03
CA ILE A 263 18.70 -6.80 15.64
C ILE A 263 20.04 -7.47 15.28
N LYS A 264 21.15 -6.82 15.61
CA LYS A 264 22.52 -7.32 15.35
C LYS A 264 22.80 -8.64 16.07
N ALA A 265 22.26 -8.83 17.27
CA ALA A 265 22.40 -10.07 18.04
C ALA A 265 21.45 -11.19 17.59
N GLY A 266 20.54 -10.93 16.65
CA GLY A 266 19.51 -11.89 16.23
C GLY A 266 18.39 -12.10 17.26
N ASP A 267 18.26 -11.22 18.25
CA ASP A 267 17.24 -11.30 19.30
C ASP A 267 15.91 -10.71 18.79
N SER A 268 15.16 -11.53 18.03
CA SER A 268 13.87 -11.16 17.45
C SER A 268 12.88 -10.65 18.49
N GLU A 269 12.66 -11.38 19.58
CA GLU A 269 11.69 -10.99 20.61
C GLU A 269 12.11 -9.70 21.32
N GLY A 270 13.40 -9.57 21.64
CA GLY A 270 13.96 -8.36 22.23
C GLY A 270 13.81 -7.14 21.34
N ALA A 271 14.12 -7.26 20.04
CA ALA A 271 13.97 -6.18 19.07
C ALA A 271 12.52 -5.71 18.95
N GLY A 272 11.58 -6.66 18.81
CA GLY A 272 10.15 -6.38 18.74
C GLY A 272 9.62 -5.69 19.99
N LYS A 273 10.00 -6.18 21.17
CA LYS A 273 9.56 -5.63 22.46
C LYS A 273 9.99 -4.18 22.64
N ILE A 274 11.27 -3.88 22.41
CA ILE A 274 11.80 -2.51 22.57
C ILE A 274 11.16 -1.57 21.56
N MET A 275 11.00 -1.99 20.30
CA MET A 275 10.32 -1.20 19.26
C MET A 275 8.88 -0.87 19.65
N TYR A 276 8.12 -1.85 20.14
CA TYR A 276 6.74 -1.62 20.58
C TYR A 276 6.67 -0.61 21.74
N GLN A 277 7.51 -0.80 22.76
CA GLN A 277 7.57 0.10 23.93
C GLN A 277 7.95 1.52 23.54
N HIS A 278 8.91 1.68 22.60
CA HIS A 278 9.30 2.97 22.06
C HIS A 278 8.12 3.72 21.43
N LEU A 279 7.37 3.06 20.55
CA LEU A 279 6.21 3.65 19.88
C LEU A 279 5.03 3.87 20.82
N ASP A 280 4.88 3.03 21.86
CA ASP A 280 3.86 3.23 22.89
C ASP A 280 4.12 4.49 23.73
N HIS A 281 5.38 4.74 24.12
CA HIS A 281 5.75 5.99 24.79
C HIS A 281 5.50 7.23 23.90
N ILE A 282 5.73 7.11 22.59
CA ILE A 282 5.42 8.19 21.64
C ILE A 282 3.90 8.46 21.60
N ASP A 283 3.07 7.42 21.54
CA ASP A 283 1.61 7.54 21.53
C ASP A 283 1.09 8.20 22.82
N GLN A 284 1.52 7.71 23.98
CA GLN A 284 1.14 8.28 25.28
C GLN A 284 1.48 9.77 25.37
N ARG A 285 2.69 10.16 24.93
CA ARG A 285 3.10 11.56 24.91
C ARG A 285 2.25 12.41 23.97
N ARG A 286 1.92 11.91 22.77
CA ARG A 286 1.08 12.63 21.80
C ARG A 286 -0.33 12.83 22.34
N ARG A 287 -0.92 11.81 22.95
CA ARG A 287 -2.24 11.91 23.60
C ARG A 287 -2.25 12.96 24.72
N ALA A 288 -1.20 13.01 25.54
CA ALA A 288 -1.09 14.01 26.61
C ALA A 288 -1.08 15.45 26.07
N LEU A 289 -0.43 15.69 24.92
CA LEU A 289 -0.42 16.98 24.24
C LEU A 289 -1.80 17.33 23.64
N ASP A 290 -2.49 16.36 23.03
CA ASP A 290 -3.82 16.55 22.44
C ASP A 290 -4.88 16.89 23.50
N THR A 291 -4.78 16.32 24.70
CA THR A 291 -5.68 16.61 25.83
C THR A 291 -5.38 17.93 26.55
N GLY A 292 -4.30 18.63 26.17
CA GLY A 292 -3.69 19.71 26.95
C GLY A 292 -3.68 21.10 26.30
N THR A 293 -4.72 21.54 25.59
CA THR A 293 -4.86 22.98 25.30
C THR A 293 -5.28 23.74 26.57
N ASN A 294 -4.38 24.64 27.03
CA ASN A 294 -4.39 25.48 28.25
C ASN A 294 -3.91 24.82 29.55
N GLY A 295 -2.60 24.61 29.68
CA GLY A 295 -1.98 24.46 31.00
C GLY A 295 -0.56 23.93 30.92
N SER A 296 0.40 24.75 31.33
CA SER A 296 1.76 24.33 31.64
C SER A 296 1.76 23.09 32.53
N VAL A 297 2.31 21.97 32.06
CA VAL A 297 2.63 20.83 32.93
C VAL A 297 4.12 20.50 32.81
N SER A 298 4.83 21.03 33.79
CA SER A 298 6.10 20.56 34.30
C SER A 298 5.97 19.11 34.80
N GLY A 299 6.90 18.26 34.38
CA GLY A 299 7.32 17.07 35.13
C GLY A 299 6.47 15.81 34.97
N ILE A 300 6.98 14.85 34.19
CA ILE A 300 6.78 13.42 34.46
C ILE A 300 8.13 12.74 34.20
N CYS A 301 8.64 12.07 35.24
CA CYS A 301 10.00 11.56 35.45
C CYS A 301 10.56 10.66 34.33
#